data_AF-A0AAP5ELV2-F1
#
_entry.id   AF-A0AAP5ELV2-F1
#
_cell.length_a   1.000
_cell.length_b   1.000
_cell.length_c   1.000
_cell.angle_alpha   90.00
_cell.angle_beta   90.00
_cell.angle_gamma   90.00
#
_symmetry.space_group_name_H-M   'P 1'
#
loop_
_entity.id
_entity.type
_entity.pdbx_description
1 polymer ?
#
loop_
_entity_poly.entity_id
_entity_poly.type
_entity_poly.pdbx_seq_one_letter_code
_entity_poly.pdbx_strand_id
1 'polypeptide(L)'
;MSVESQSSVAPWPIAPRPFYEEAFGGWLGRVAARYQVSVAMLWEMSASEPLPLLGTAGWILFPPISQAALQRFATLGRLDEDRLRHIQTPSAWLINPRCMPYCFRCLVLNDADVSAPRWKHEWLEPTAEFCSVHHTLLETVPASVFRLSGHFAAALRAIGRYREMRKFKDYRRLR
;
A
#
# COMPACT_ATOMS: atom_id res chain seq x y z
N MET A 1 -15.16 -13.04 38.59
CA MET A 1 -13.90 -13.15 37.83
C MET A 1 -14.28 -13.59 36.43
N SER A 2 -14.43 -12.63 35.51
CA SER A 2 -14.83 -12.92 34.13
C SER A 2 -13.60 -13.34 33.36
N VAL A 3 -13.64 -14.55 32.81
CA VAL A 3 -12.60 -15.08 31.92
C VAL A 3 -12.62 -14.23 30.66
N GLU A 4 -11.65 -13.34 30.51
CA GLU A 4 -11.38 -12.69 29.24
C GLU A 4 -11.03 -13.80 28.25
N SER A 5 -11.98 -14.11 27.38
CA SER A 5 -11.75 -14.97 26.21
C SER A 5 -10.73 -14.26 25.33
N GLN A 6 -9.44 -14.53 25.58
CA GLN A 6 -8.38 -14.24 24.62
C GLN A 6 -8.71 -15.04 23.36
N SER A 7 -9.38 -14.38 22.39
CA SER A 7 -9.57 -14.96 21.08
C SER A 7 -8.18 -15.23 20.52
N SER A 8 -7.76 -16.50 20.45
CA SER A 8 -6.47 -16.84 19.88
C SER A 8 -6.47 -16.40 18.42
N VAL A 9 -5.79 -15.29 18.12
CA VAL A 9 -5.67 -14.79 16.75
C VAL A 9 -4.77 -15.75 15.99
N ALA A 10 -5.38 -16.63 15.19
CA ALA A 10 -4.63 -17.58 14.38
C ALA A 10 -3.86 -16.82 13.29
N PRO A 11 -2.54 -17.07 13.12
CA PRO A 11 -1.77 -16.41 12.08
C PRO A 11 -2.33 -16.67 10.68
N TRP A 12 -2.18 -15.70 9.79
CA TRP A 12 -2.52 -15.84 8.39
C TRP A 12 -1.73 -16.99 7.75
N PRO A 13 -2.39 -17.91 7.01
CA PRO A 13 -1.69 -18.96 6.29
C PRO A 13 -0.64 -18.45 5.30
N ILE A 14 -0.89 -17.29 4.69
CA ILE A 14 0.00 -16.64 3.71
C ILE A 14 0.06 -15.14 4.02
N ALA A 15 1.17 -14.69 4.57
CA ALA A 15 1.44 -13.27 4.82
C ALA A 15 2.77 -12.88 4.15
N PRO A 16 2.75 -12.14 3.02
CA PRO A 16 3.98 -11.60 2.44
C PRO A 16 4.69 -10.70 3.46
N ARG A 17 6.01 -10.84 3.58
CA ARG A 17 6.82 -9.94 4.42
C ARG A 17 6.80 -8.52 3.83
N PRO A 18 6.64 -7.47 4.64
CA PRO A 18 6.79 -6.10 4.14
C PRO A 18 8.23 -5.82 3.75
N PHE A 19 8.45 -5.09 2.66
CA PHE A 19 9.79 -4.54 2.36
C PHE A 19 10.10 -3.33 3.25
N TYR A 20 11.39 -2.99 3.37
CA TYR A 20 11.82 -1.95 4.31
C TYR A 20 11.30 -0.59 3.88
N GLU A 21 11.40 -0.33 2.59
CA GLU A 21 10.93 0.90 1.97
C GLU A 21 9.46 0.81 1.54
N GLU A 22 8.69 -0.23 1.88
CA GLU A 22 7.29 -0.35 1.43
C GLU A 22 6.38 0.55 2.25
N ALA A 23 5.34 1.11 1.64
CA ALA A 23 4.27 1.77 2.39
C ALA A 23 3.36 0.74 3.06
N PHE A 24 2.89 0.99 4.30
CA PHE A 24 1.96 0.10 5.03
C PHE A 24 0.75 -0.29 4.19
N GLY A 25 0.12 0.70 3.52
CA GLY A 25 -1.00 0.48 2.61
C GLY A 25 -0.66 -0.45 1.44
N GLY A 26 0.54 -0.30 0.87
CA GLY A 26 1.07 -1.18 -0.17
C GLY A 26 1.18 -2.61 0.33
N TRP A 27 1.83 -2.81 1.48
CA TRP A 27 1.97 -4.13 2.11
C TRP A 27 0.62 -4.79 2.40
N LEU A 28 -0.29 -4.07 3.05
CA LEU A 28 -1.63 -4.58 3.38
C LEU A 28 -2.42 -4.92 2.10
N GLY A 29 -2.27 -4.12 1.05
CA GLY A 29 -2.79 -4.41 -0.29
C GLY A 29 -2.21 -5.68 -0.92
N ARG A 30 -0.94 -6.03 -0.67
CA ARG A 30 -0.35 -7.29 -1.14
C ARG A 30 -0.86 -8.47 -0.34
N VAL A 31 -1.02 -8.33 0.97
CA VAL A 31 -1.68 -9.36 1.80
C VAL A 31 -3.09 -9.61 1.28
N ALA A 32 -3.90 -8.56 1.12
CA ALA A 32 -5.27 -8.68 0.61
C ALA A 32 -5.33 -9.37 -0.77
N ALA A 33 -4.35 -9.11 -1.63
CA ALA A 33 -4.23 -9.77 -2.92
C ALA A 33 -3.95 -11.28 -2.81
N ARG A 34 -3.26 -11.77 -1.77
CA ARG A 34 -3.07 -13.22 -1.56
C ARG A 34 -4.37 -13.94 -1.23
N TYR A 35 -5.31 -13.23 -0.64
CA TYR A 35 -6.63 -13.74 -0.25
C TYR A 35 -7.75 -13.37 -1.24
N GLN A 36 -7.45 -12.60 -2.30
CA GLN A 36 -8.43 -12.10 -3.26
C GLN A 36 -9.59 -11.33 -2.62
N VAL A 37 -9.30 -10.59 -1.55
CA VAL A 37 -10.27 -9.72 -0.87
C VAL A 37 -9.85 -8.26 -0.99
N SER A 38 -10.75 -7.33 -0.65
CA SER A 38 -10.38 -5.92 -0.55
C SER A 38 -9.56 -5.65 0.73
N VAL A 39 -8.78 -4.56 0.74
CA VAL A 39 -8.08 -4.09 1.95
C VAL A 39 -9.08 -3.78 3.07
N ALA A 40 -10.23 -3.21 2.73
CA ALA A 40 -11.30 -2.96 3.71
C ALA A 40 -11.82 -4.27 4.35
N MET A 41 -12.10 -5.28 3.53
CA MET A 41 -12.54 -6.60 4.04
C MET A 41 -11.45 -7.26 4.89
N LEU A 42 -10.20 -7.24 4.42
CA LEU A 42 -9.08 -7.78 5.19
C LEU A 42 -8.94 -7.08 6.55
N TRP A 43 -9.09 -5.75 6.58
CA TRP A 43 -9.06 -4.96 7.80
C TRP A 43 -10.16 -5.37 8.77
N GLU A 44 -11.41 -5.40 8.33
CA GLU A 44 -12.58 -5.76 9.14
C GLU A 44 -12.43 -7.14 9.78
N MET A 45 -11.86 -8.10 9.04
CA MET A 45 -11.60 -9.45 9.54
C MET A 45 -10.44 -9.54 10.54
N SER A 46 -9.55 -8.54 10.59
CA SER A 46 -8.21 -8.69 11.20
C SER A 46 -7.93 -7.71 12.33
N ALA A 47 -8.30 -6.44 12.18
CA ALA A 47 -7.84 -5.35 13.04
C ALA A 47 -8.62 -5.24 14.36
N SER A 48 -9.84 -5.79 14.43
CA SER A 48 -10.76 -5.64 15.58
C SER A 48 -11.06 -4.17 15.98
N GLU A 49 -10.86 -3.25 15.05
CA GLU A 49 -11.22 -1.84 15.17
C GLU A 49 -11.80 -1.33 13.84
N PRO A 50 -12.59 -0.24 13.84
CA PRO A 50 -13.14 0.32 12.59
C PRO A 50 -12.04 0.69 11.59
N LEU A 51 -12.32 0.53 10.29
CA LEU A 51 -11.41 1.02 9.25
C LEU A 51 -11.24 2.54 9.41
N PRO A 52 -10.01 3.06 9.47
CA PRO A 52 -9.80 4.49 9.57
C PRO A 52 -10.32 5.20 8.30
N LEU A 53 -10.67 6.47 8.44
CA LEU A 53 -11.14 7.27 7.31
C LEU A 53 -10.05 7.38 6.25
N LEU A 54 -10.32 6.83 5.06
CA LEU A 54 -9.40 6.89 3.93
C LEU A 54 -9.75 8.07 3.01
N GLY A 55 -8.71 8.78 2.57
CA GLY A 55 -8.83 9.92 1.66
C GLY A 55 -9.04 9.53 0.19
N THR A 56 -8.79 10.49 -0.71
CA THR A 56 -8.93 10.28 -2.16
C THR A 56 -8.02 9.18 -2.71
N ALA A 57 -6.86 9.00 -2.08
CA ALA A 57 -5.87 7.97 -2.37
C ALA A 57 -6.24 6.57 -1.84
N GLY A 58 -7.34 6.43 -1.09
CA GLY A 58 -7.76 5.15 -0.55
C GLY A 58 -6.68 4.50 0.31
N TRP A 59 -6.53 3.19 0.21
CA TRP A 59 -5.68 2.41 1.11
C TRP A 59 -4.17 2.55 0.86
N ILE A 60 -3.71 3.19 -0.22
CA ILE A 60 -2.26 3.36 -0.43
C ILE A 60 -1.65 4.38 0.54
N LEU A 61 -2.42 5.43 0.86
CA LEU A 61 -2.08 6.47 1.82
C LEU A 61 -2.80 6.18 3.14
N PHE A 62 -2.51 5.00 3.69
CA PHE A 62 -3.13 4.53 4.93
C PHE A 62 -2.59 5.33 6.12
N PRO A 63 -3.45 5.86 7.02
CA PRO A 63 -3.00 6.60 8.20
C PRO A 63 -2.25 5.69 9.18
N PRO A 64 -1.47 6.25 10.11
CA PRO A 64 -0.95 5.47 11.23
C PRO A 64 -2.06 4.69 11.93
N ILE A 65 -1.78 3.44 12.24
CA ILE A 65 -2.73 2.55 12.90
C ILE A 65 -2.48 2.52 14.41
N SER A 66 -3.48 2.13 15.17
CA SER A 66 -3.34 2.00 16.62
C SER A 66 -2.28 0.95 16.99
N GLN A 67 -1.71 1.06 18.19
CA GLN A 67 -0.78 0.06 18.70
C GLN A 67 -1.45 -1.33 18.81
N ALA A 68 -2.75 -1.37 19.11
CA ALA A 68 -3.51 -2.62 19.18
C ALA A 68 -3.65 -3.27 17.80
N ALA A 69 -4.01 -2.51 16.76
CA ALA A 69 -4.06 -3.03 15.39
C ALA A 69 -2.68 -3.47 14.91
N LEU A 70 -1.62 -2.71 15.23
CA LEU A 70 -0.25 -3.08 14.88
C LEU A 70 0.16 -4.41 15.49
N GLN A 71 -0.11 -4.64 16.79
CA GLN A 71 0.14 -5.91 17.47
C GLN A 71 -0.62 -7.08 16.84
N ARG A 72 -1.88 -6.85 16.48
CA ARG A 72 -2.70 -7.85 15.80
C ARG A 72 -2.14 -8.21 14.43
N PHE A 73 -1.78 -7.21 13.62
CA PHE A 73 -1.17 -7.46 12.31
C PHE A 73 0.22 -8.10 12.41
N ALA A 74 1.01 -7.74 13.42
CA ALA A 74 2.29 -8.39 13.70
C ALA A 74 2.09 -9.87 14.03
N THR A 75 1.12 -10.19 14.89
CA THR A 75 0.74 -11.57 15.23
C THR A 75 0.24 -12.35 14.00
N LEU A 76 -0.70 -11.76 13.25
CA LEU A 76 -1.28 -12.36 12.05
C LEU A 76 -0.23 -12.65 10.98
N GLY A 77 0.66 -11.70 10.73
CA GLY A 77 1.71 -11.81 9.73
C GLY A 77 3.00 -12.48 10.20
N ARG A 78 3.10 -12.87 11.48
CA ARG A 78 4.33 -13.35 12.13
C ARG A 78 5.50 -12.36 11.95
N LEU A 79 5.20 -11.08 12.05
CA LEU A 79 6.12 -9.96 11.84
C LEU A 79 6.60 -9.40 13.18
N ASP A 80 7.74 -8.72 13.10
CA ASP A 80 8.19 -7.82 14.15
C ASP A 80 7.34 -6.53 14.14
N GLU A 81 7.03 -6.00 15.32
CA GLU A 81 6.23 -4.77 15.46
C GLU A 81 6.94 -3.52 14.93
N ASP A 82 8.25 -3.40 15.18
CA ASP A 82 9.05 -2.27 14.73
C ASP A 82 9.11 -2.24 13.21
N ARG A 83 9.11 -3.42 12.57
CA ARG A 83 8.99 -3.55 11.13
C ARG A 83 7.70 -2.94 10.60
N LEU A 84 6.56 -3.20 11.24
CA LEU A 84 5.29 -2.60 10.84
C LEU A 84 5.22 -1.11 11.17
N ARG A 85 5.83 -0.68 12.27
CA ARG A 85 5.91 0.73 12.66
C ARG A 85 6.70 1.55 11.64
N HIS A 86 7.80 0.99 11.13
CA HIS A 86 8.67 1.66 10.17
C HIS A 86 7.98 2.01 8.85
N ILE A 87 7.07 1.16 8.39
CA ILE A 87 6.37 1.33 7.11
C ILE A 87 5.10 2.18 7.20
N GLN A 88 4.71 2.65 8.39
CA GLN A 88 3.53 3.50 8.56
C GLN A 88 3.72 4.86 7.88
N THR A 89 2.66 5.39 7.27
CA THR A 89 2.67 6.73 6.70
C THR A 89 2.62 7.76 7.83
N PRO A 90 3.57 8.70 7.96
CA PRO A 90 3.48 9.78 8.94
C PRO A 90 2.20 10.62 8.78
N SER A 91 1.56 11.01 9.89
CA SER A 91 0.32 11.80 9.86
C SER A 91 0.46 13.11 9.08
N ALA A 92 1.63 13.74 9.12
CA ALA A 92 1.93 14.98 8.39
C ALA A 92 1.88 14.81 6.86
N TRP A 93 1.99 13.57 6.36
CA TRP A 93 1.93 13.27 4.93
C TRP A 93 0.51 12.96 4.44
N LEU A 94 -0.49 12.92 5.34
CA LEU A 94 -1.89 12.61 5.02
C LEU A 94 -2.61 13.80 4.38
N ILE A 95 -2.09 14.26 3.26
CA ILE A 95 -2.78 15.19 2.36
C ILE A 95 -3.72 14.39 1.45
N ASN A 96 -4.70 15.05 0.82
CA ASN A 96 -5.61 14.42 -0.16
C ASN A 96 -5.13 14.69 -1.59
N PRO A 97 -4.09 13.99 -2.09
CA PRO A 97 -3.57 14.25 -3.42
C PRO A 97 -4.58 13.79 -4.48
N ARG A 98 -4.57 14.47 -5.64
CA ARG A 98 -5.31 14.03 -6.82
C ARG A 98 -4.61 12.89 -7.55
N CYS A 99 -3.29 12.82 -7.43
CA CYS A 99 -2.43 11.83 -8.07
C CYS A 99 -1.37 11.32 -7.10
N MET A 100 -1.00 10.06 -7.22
CA MET A 100 0.08 9.45 -6.44
C MET A 100 1.35 9.38 -7.30
N PRO A 101 2.49 9.90 -6.83
CA PRO A 101 3.75 9.82 -7.55
C PRO A 101 4.37 8.43 -7.37
N TYR A 102 5.11 7.97 -8.38
CA TYR A 102 5.82 6.69 -8.35
C TYR A 102 6.87 6.58 -9.44
N CYS A 103 7.83 5.68 -9.25
CA CYS A 103 8.71 5.26 -10.34
C CYS A 103 8.22 3.93 -10.90
N PHE A 104 7.75 3.90 -12.16
CA PHE A 104 7.28 2.66 -12.78
C PHE A 104 8.35 1.56 -12.79
N ARG A 105 9.62 1.93 -13.02
CA ARG A 105 10.72 0.95 -13.03
C ARG A 105 10.93 0.31 -11.66
N CYS A 106 10.97 1.09 -10.58
CA CYS A 106 11.05 0.54 -9.22
C CYS A 106 9.79 -0.24 -8.82
N LEU A 107 8.61 0.18 -9.31
CA LEU A 107 7.36 -0.50 -9.01
C LEU A 107 7.35 -1.92 -9.59
N VAL A 108 7.80 -2.08 -10.85
CA VAL A 108 7.77 -3.39 -11.55
C VAL A 108 9.04 -4.21 -11.37
N LEU A 109 10.19 -3.57 -11.14
CA LEU A 109 11.48 -4.20 -10.90
C LEU A 109 11.93 -3.84 -9.48
N ASN A 110 11.25 -4.47 -8.52
CA ASN A 110 11.62 -4.39 -7.12
C ASN A 110 12.97 -5.11 -6.93
N ASP A 111 13.98 -4.38 -6.44
CA ASP A 111 15.33 -4.85 -6.20
C ASP A 111 15.45 -5.88 -5.08
N ALA A 112 14.55 -5.83 -4.09
CA ALA A 112 14.50 -6.78 -2.98
C ALA A 112 13.78 -8.08 -3.36
N ASP A 113 12.86 -8.03 -4.33
CA ASP A 113 12.17 -9.19 -4.90
C ASP A 113 11.54 -8.82 -6.24
N VAL A 114 12.19 -9.23 -7.34
CA VAL A 114 11.79 -8.89 -8.71
C VAL A 114 10.41 -9.42 -9.09
N SER A 115 9.88 -10.40 -8.36
CA SER A 115 8.57 -11.00 -8.63
C SER A 115 7.43 -10.25 -7.93
N ALA A 116 7.76 -9.35 -7.00
CA ALA A 116 6.80 -8.84 -6.05
C ALA A 116 6.84 -7.30 -5.99
N PRO A 117 6.01 -6.63 -6.83
CA PRO A 117 5.91 -5.17 -6.85
C PRO A 117 5.67 -4.57 -5.46
N ARG A 118 6.23 -3.38 -5.21
CA ARG A 118 6.03 -2.62 -3.98
C ARG A 118 5.77 -1.16 -4.28
N TRP A 119 4.93 -0.52 -3.47
CA TRP A 119 4.85 0.94 -3.45
C TRP A 119 5.81 1.47 -2.42
N LYS A 120 6.76 2.31 -2.82
CA LYS A 120 7.73 2.83 -1.87
C LYS A 120 7.08 3.87 -0.94
N HIS A 121 7.47 3.84 0.32
CA HIS A 121 7.07 4.75 1.38
C HIS A 121 7.50 6.18 1.08
N GLU A 122 8.73 6.38 0.58
CA GLU A 122 9.26 7.69 0.15
C GLU A 122 8.38 8.37 -0.92
N TRP A 123 7.64 7.61 -1.74
CA TRP A 123 6.74 8.20 -2.75
C TRP A 123 5.46 8.78 -2.15
N LEU A 124 5.19 8.54 -0.87
CA LEU A 124 4.06 9.15 -0.17
C LEU A 124 4.43 10.49 0.46
N GLU A 125 5.72 10.83 0.51
CA GLU A 125 6.17 12.12 1.02
C GLU A 125 5.66 13.27 0.11
N PRO A 126 5.00 14.31 0.65
CA PRO A 126 4.40 15.37 -0.15
C PRO A 126 5.37 16.11 -1.09
N THR A 127 6.65 16.15 -0.73
CA THR A 127 7.72 16.82 -1.47
C THR A 127 8.51 15.86 -2.37
N ALA A 128 8.11 14.60 -2.48
CA ALA A 128 8.79 13.64 -3.34
C ALA A 128 8.55 13.96 -4.83
N GLU A 129 9.58 14.47 -5.49
CA GLU A 129 9.53 14.77 -6.93
C GLU A 129 10.35 13.79 -7.77
N PHE A 130 11.43 13.24 -7.21
CA PHE A 130 12.39 12.41 -7.93
C PHE A 130 12.48 11.01 -7.33
N CYS A 131 12.72 10.01 -8.19
CA CYS A 131 13.09 8.69 -7.74
C CYS A 131 14.52 8.70 -7.19
N SER A 132 14.72 8.29 -5.94
CA SER A 132 16.03 8.20 -5.29
C SER A 132 17.00 7.23 -6.00
N VAL A 133 16.47 6.21 -6.68
CA VAL A 133 17.26 5.17 -7.38
C VAL A 133 17.62 5.56 -8.81
N HIS A 134 16.68 6.16 -9.55
CA HIS A 134 16.85 6.44 -10.98
C HIS A 134 17.13 7.91 -11.29
N HIS A 135 17.02 8.79 -10.28
CA HIS A 135 17.20 10.24 -10.41
C HIS A 135 16.34 10.89 -11.51
N THR A 136 15.19 10.29 -11.80
CA THR A 136 14.20 10.81 -12.75
C THR A 136 12.99 11.34 -12.00
N LEU A 137 12.28 12.31 -12.60
CA LEU A 137 10.99 12.76 -12.11
C LEU A 137 10.03 11.57 -11.96
N LEU A 138 9.28 11.53 -10.85
CA LEU A 138 8.29 10.50 -10.60
C LEU A 138 7.13 10.62 -11.61
N GLU A 139 6.73 9.49 -12.18
CA GLU A 139 5.46 9.38 -12.90
C GLU A 139 4.31 9.59 -11.92
N THR A 140 3.11 9.94 -12.40
CA THR A 140 1.93 10.06 -11.53
C THR A 140 0.78 9.19 -12.03
N VAL A 141 -0.02 8.68 -11.11
CA VAL A 141 -1.27 7.96 -11.40
C VAL A 141 -2.43 8.58 -10.59
N PRO A 142 -3.66 8.65 -11.11
CA PRO A 142 -4.78 9.18 -10.34
C PRO A 142 -4.97 8.45 -9.01
N ALA A 143 -5.15 9.20 -7.93
CA ALA A 143 -5.33 8.67 -6.57
C ALA A 143 -6.53 7.70 -6.48
N SER A 144 -7.55 7.92 -7.32
CA SER A 144 -8.71 7.04 -7.45
C SER A 144 -8.37 5.61 -7.84
N VAL A 145 -7.21 5.34 -8.45
CA VAL A 145 -6.80 3.96 -8.82
C VAL A 145 -6.78 3.06 -7.59
N PHE A 146 -6.26 3.55 -6.47
CA PHE A 146 -6.19 2.78 -5.23
C PHE A 146 -7.54 2.72 -4.54
N ARG A 147 -8.30 3.82 -4.54
CA ARG A 147 -9.67 3.82 -4.00
C ARG A 147 -10.60 2.82 -4.70
N LEU A 148 -10.46 2.67 -6.02
CA LEU A 148 -11.30 1.79 -6.84
C LEU A 148 -10.77 0.35 -6.96
N SER A 149 -9.51 0.12 -6.59
CA SER A 149 -8.91 -1.21 -6.61
C SER A 149 -9.01 -1.84 -5.24
N GLY A 150 -9.59 -3.03 -5.11
CA GLY A 150 -9.71 -3.67 -3.80
C GLY A 150 -8.38 -3.98 -3.12
N HIS A 151 -7.32 -4.26 -3.89
CA HIS A 151 -6.03 -4.72 -3.40
C HIS A 151 -4.89 -4.41 -4.39
N PHE A 152 -3.64 -4.69 -4.02
CA PHE A 152 -2.45 -4.24 -4.79
C PHE A 152 -2.38 -4.83 -6.20
N ALA A 153 -2.68 -6.13 -6.37
CA ALA A 153 -2.70 -6.74 -7.71
C ALA A 153 -3.73 -6.10 -8.67
N ALA A 154 -4.89 -5.65 -8.17
CA ALA A 154 -5.87 -4.93 -8.99
C ALA A 154 -5.39 -3.52 -9.33
N ALA A 155 -4.76 -2.83 -8.36
CA ALA A 155 -4.16 -1.51 -8.57
C ALA A 155 -3.05 -1.54 -9.63
N LEU A 156 -2.16 -2.54 -9.58
CA LEU A 156 -1.10 -2.71 -10.59
C LEU A 156 -1.66 -2.86 -12.01
N ARG A 157 -2.73 -3.64 -12.18
CA ARG A 157 -3.41 -3.76 -13.48
C ARG A 157 -3.99 -2.43 -13.95
N ALA A 158 -4.58 -1.66 -13.04
CA ALA A 158 -5.13 -0.33 -13.34
C ALA A 158 -4.04 0.69 -13.68
N ILE A 159 -2.91 0.68 -12.96
CA ILE A 159 -1.72 1.50 -13.25
C ILE A 159 -1.18 1.18 -14.65
N GLY A 160 -1.03 -0.10 -14.98
CA GLY A 160 -0.59 -0.55 -16.31
C GLY A 160 -1.46 0.00 -17.44
N ARG A 161 -2.79 -0.19 -17.34
CA ARG A 161 -3.76 0.37 -18.30
C ARG A 161 -3.69 1.89 -18.40
N TYR A 162 -3.60 2.58 -17.27
CA TYR A 162 -3.51 4.04 -17.25
C TYR A 162 -2.24 4.53 -17.98
N ARG A 163 -1.12 3.88 -17.73
CA ARG A 163 0.17 4.22 -18.34
C ARG A 163 0.17 3.99 -19.85
N GLU A 164 -0.40 2.89 -20.32
CA GLU A 164 -0.57 2.61 -21.75
C GLU A 164 -1.45 3.66 -22.44
N MET A 165 -2.59 4.00 -21.84
CA MET A 165 -3.48 5.04 -22.34
C MET A 165 -2.80 6.41 -22.43
N ARG A 166 -1.97 6.77 -21.45
CA ARG A 166 -1.21 8.03 -21.43
C ARG A 166 -0.20 8.08 -22.58
N LYS A 167 0.62 7.03 -22.75
CA LYS A 167 1.57 6.93 -23.86
C LYS A 167 0.88 7.10 -25.21
N PHE A 168 -0.26 6.42 -25.41
CA PHE A 168 -1.01 6.53 -26.65
C PHE A 168 -1.55 7.94 -26.94
N LYS A 169 -2.02 8.66 -25.91
CA LYS A 169 -2.46 10.06 -26.06
C LYS A 169 -1.30 10.99 -26.42
N ASP A 170 -0.13 10.78 -25.82
CA ASP A 170 1.05 11.59 -26.11
C ASP A 170 1.53 11.35 -27.55
N TYR A 171 1.54 10.10 -28.03
CA TYR A 171 1.82 9.78 -29.43
C TYR A 171 0.85 10.47 -30.41
N ARG A 172 -0.44 10.54 -30.09
CA ARG A 172 -1.44 11.22 -30.94
C ARG A 172 -1.27 12.74 -30.97
N ARG A 173 -0.69 13.35 -29.93
CA ARG A 173 -0.45 14.80 -29.87
C ARG A 173 0.82 15.23 -30.61
N LEU A 174 1.74 14.28 -30.86
CA LEU A 174 2.99 14.51 -31.59
C LEU A 174 2.87 14.27 -33.11
N ARG A 175 1.69 13.86 -33.58
CA ARG A 175 1.34 13.75 -35.00
C ARG A 175 0.40 14.88 -35.37
#